data_AF-A0A965Z6F4-F1
#
_entry.id   AF-A0A965Z6F4-F1
#
_cell.length_a   1.000
_cell.length_b   1.000
_cell.length_c   1.000
_cell.angle_alpha   90.00
_cell.angle_beta   90.00
_cell.angle_gamma   90.00
#
_symmetry.space_group_name_H-M   'P 1'
#
loop_
_entity.id
_entity.type
_entity.pdbx_description
1 polymer ?
#
loop_
_entity_poly.entity_id
_entity_poly.type
_entity_poly.pdbx_seq_one_letter_code
_entity_poly.pdbx_strand_id
1 'polypeptide(L)'
;MKRRIRMLTLVVHATALLVALAAGLVVVGIFNESLDWDLFGPKLEAILVGVFGGSIALAAAGVALTVVLGIQEIVRAFRALPKAKGAEDADAAPEATRWGYARVMAGILAGFAVLVGALTLANGRVLAHRTATFKKIAAEQVGNFEPKLAARVAALGAPPRSAVDKELYDLIRTLDGLSFVQRGTLYVPDPEDPAAMWGYTAWRDYKTEDGFARFFVAKDFEKAMAAALRGESAELDRLNAGKDFTLYRVLRDGTGQPVGVLRIDGNSRENFREYRLGS
;
A
#
# COMPACT_ATOMS: atom_id res chain seq x y z
N MET A 1 -48.40 0.47 -5.26
CA MET A 1 -47.28 -0.05 -6.08
C MET A 1 -46.45 1.04 -6.78
N LYS A 2 -47.04 1.93 -7.60
CA LYS A 2 -46.32 2.94 -8.42
C LYS A 2 -45.30 3.81 -7.66
N ARG A 3 -45.58 4.25 -6.43
CA ARG A 3 -44.67 5.13 -5.65
C ARG A 3 -43.41 4.42 -5.13
N ARG A 4 -43.52 3.12 -4.76
CA ARG A 4 -42.39 2.30 -4.27
C ARG A 4 -41.50 1.85 -5.41
N ILE A 5 -42.09 1.41 -6.53
CA ILE A 5 -41.35 1.05 -7.74
C ILE A 5 -40.54 2.26 -8.23
N ARG A 6 -41.14 3.46 -8.29
CA ARG A 6 -40.40 4.71 -8.59
C ARG A 6 -39.25 5.00 -7.63
N MET A 7 -39.42 4.73 -6.33
CA MET A 7 -38.36 4.90 -5.33
C MET A 7 -37.21 3.92 -5.54
N LEU A 8 -37.51 2.65 -5.83
CA LEU A 8 -36.53 1.61 -6.13
C LEU A 8 -35.77 1.92 -7.43
N THR A 9 -36.47 2.38 -8.46
CA THR A 9 -35.86 2.85 -9.71
C THR A 9 -34.95 4.06 -9.45
N LEU A 10 -35.38 5.03 -8.64
CA LEU A 10 -34.58 6.21 -8.29
C LEU A 10 -33.30 5.81 -7.54
N VAL A 11 -33.40 4.91 -6.56
CA VAL A 11 -32.23 4.42 -5.79
C VAL A 11 -31.24 3.70 -6.71
N VAL A 12 -31.72 2.88 -7.64
CA VAL A 12 -30.86 2.21 -8.63
C VAL A 12 -30.16 3.21 -9.55
N HIS A 13 -30.88 4.23 -10.05
CA HIS A 13 -30.27 5.25 -10.91
C HIS A 13 -29.28 6.14 -10.15
N ALA A 14 -29.60 6.53 -8.91
CA ALA A 14 -28.68 7.29 -8.06
C ALA A 14 -27.42 6.49 -7.73
N THR A 15 -27.57 5.19 -7.45
CA THR A 15 -26.44 4.29 -7.23
C THR A 15 -25.59 4.16 -8.50
N ALA A 16 -26.21 3.96 -9.67
CA ALA A 16 -25.50 3.90 -10.94
C ALA A 16 -24.74 5.21 -11.26
N LEU A 17 -25.35 6.37 -10.99
CA LEU A 17 -24.73 7.68 -11.19
C LEU A 17 -23.51 7.87 -10.27
N LEU A 18 -23.62 7.52 -8.98
CA LEU A 18 -22.52 7.60 -8.02
C LEU A 18 -21.36 6.67 -8.40
N VAL A 19 -21.67 5.48 -8.92
CA VAL A 19 -20.66 4.54 -9.41
C VAL A 19 -19.97 5.08 -10.68
N ALA A 20 -20.72 5.67 -11.60
CA ALA A 20 -20.16 6.31 -12.79
C ALA A 20 -19.26 7.51 -12.43
N LEU A 21 -19.65 8.31 -11.44
CA LEU A 21 -18.85 9.40 -10.88
C LEU A 21 -17.55 8.87 -10.25
N ALA A 22 -17.64 7.81 -9.44
CA ALA A 22 -16.47 7.16 -8.85
C ALA A 22 -15.53 6.60 -9.93
N ALA A 23 -16.08 5.95 -10.97
CA ALA A 23 -15.30 5.42 -12.09
C ALA A 23 -14.62 6.54 -12.90
N GLY A 24 -15.31 7.65 -13.14
CA GLY A 24 -14.74 8.82 -13.81
C GLY A 24 -13.56 9.41 -13.04
N LEU A 25 -13.70 9.55 -11.71
CA LEU A 25 -12.63 10.05 -10.83
C LEU A 25 -11.40 9.15 -10.83
N VAL A 26 -11.61 7.84 -10.91
CA VAL A 26 -10.51 6.86 -11.03
C VAL A 26 -9.78 6.99 -12.35
N VAL A 27 -10.51 7.07 -13.46
CA VAL A 27 -9.93 7.25 -14.80
C VAL A 27 -9.13 8.55 -14.85
N VAL A 28 -9.66 9.63 -14.29
CA VAL A 28 -9.00 10.93 -14.21
C VAL A 28 -7.72 10.87 -13.36
N GLY A 29 -7.74 10.17 -12.22
CA GLY A 29 -6.54 9.93 -11.40
C GLY A 29 -5.48 9.10 -12.15
N ILE A 30 -5.91 8.06 -12.88
CA ILE A 30 -5.02 7.22 -13.71
C ILE A 30 -4.36 8.05 -14.81
N PHE A 31 -5.12 8.89 -15.53
CA PHE A 31 -4.58 9.71 -16.61
C PHE A 31 -3.65 10.81 -16.11
N ASN A 32 -3.94 11.42 -14.96
CA ASN A 32 -3.05 12.39 -14.31
C ASN A 32 -1.68 11.78 -14.03
N GLU A 33 -1.65 10.54 -13.55
CA GLU A 33 -0.40 9.84 -13.22
C GLU A 33 0.29 9.19 -14.44
N SER A 34 -0.46 8.70 -15.43
CA SER A 34 0.13 8.05 -16.61
C SER A 34 0.61 9.01 -17.69
N LEU A 35 0.08 10.23 -17.74
CA LEU A 35 0.41 11.23 -18.76
C LEU A 35 1.30 12.36 -18.22
N ASP A 36 1.75 12.26 -16.96
CA ASP A 36 2.48 13.34 -16.27
C ASP A 36 1.71 14.68 -16.33
N TRP A 37 0.38 14.59 -16.40
CA TRP A 37 -0.48 15.75 -16.51
C TRP A 37 -0.67 16.34 -15.13
N ASP A 38 -0.18 17.56 -14.94
CA ASP A 38 -0.24 18.33 -13.70
C ASP A 38 -1.63 18.98 -13.51
N LEU A 39 -2.70 18.18 -13.47
CA LEU A 39 -4.07 18.68 -13.40
C LEU A 39 -4.61 18.84 -11.97
N PHE A 40 -4.04 18.13 -10.98
CA PHE A 40 -4.57 18.12 -9.61
C PHE A 40 -3.49 18.37 -8.54
N GLY A 41 -3.51 19.56 -7.94
CA GLY A 41 -2.71 19.87 -6.75
C GLY A 41 -3.15 19.10 -5.49
N PRO A 42 -2.35 19.06 -4.42
CA PRO A 42 -2.57 18.20 -3.23
C PRO A 42 -3.90 18.46 -2.50
N LYS A 43 -4.41 19.71 -2.53
CA LYS A 43 -5.73 20.04 -1.97
C LYS A 43 -6.87 19.46 -2.81
N LEU A 44 -6.71 19.43 -4.13
CA LEU A 44 -7.72 18.92 -5.06
C LEU A 44 -7.73 17.39 -5.02
N GLU A 45 -6.57 16.75 -4.91
CA GLU A 45 -6.44 15.30 -4.71
C GLU A 45 -7.15 14.81 -3.44
N ALA A 46 -6.98 15.51 -2.31
CA ALA A 46 -7.70 15.17 -1.07
C ALA A 46 -9.23 15.28 -1.21
N ILE A 47 -9.71 16.30 -1.95
CA ILE A 47 -11.13 16.46 -2.26
C ILE A 47 -11.61 15.33 -3.17
N LEU A 48 -10.86 14.98 -4.21
CA LEU A 48 -11.20 13.90 -5.15
C LEU A 48 -11.23 12.53 -4.45
N VAL A 49 -10.29 12.26 -3.54
CA VAL A 49 -10.29 11.06 -2.69
C VAL A 49 -11.50 11.04 -1.76
N GLY A 50 -11.86 12.18 -1.17
CA GLY A 50 -13.06 12.32 -0.35
C GLY A 50 -14.35 12.08 -1.13
N VAL A 51 -14.48 12.66 -2.33
CA VAL A 51 -15.62 12.47 -3.23
C VAL A 51 -15.69 11.02 -3.72
N PHE A 52 -14.55 10.40 -4.03
CA PHE A 52 -14.46 9.00 -4.43
C PHE A 52 -14.90 8.06 -3.31
N GLY A 53 -14.34 8.22 -2.10
CA GLY A 53 -14.70 7.44 -0.93
C GLY A 53 -16.17 7.61 -0.54
N GLY A 54 -16.68 8.85 -0.57
CA GLY A 54 -18.09 9.15 -0.33
C GLY A 54 -19.02 8.51 -1.37
N SER A 55 -18.62 8.50 -2.65
CA SER A 55 -19.39 7.88 -3.73
C SER A 55 -19.46 6.36 -3.57
N ILE A 56 -18.36 5.71 -3.17
CA ILE A 56 -18.34 4.27 -2.86
C ILE A 56 -19.22 3.95 -1.65
N ALA A 57 -19.11 4.72 -0.57
CA ALA A 57 -19.90 4.49 0.64
C ALA A 57 -21.40 4.63 0.38
N LEU A 58 -21.80 5.67 -0.37
CA LEU A 58 -23.19 5.88 -0.79
C LEU A 58 -23.68 4.80 -1.75
N ALA A 59 -22.84 4.34 -2.68
CA ALA A 59 -23.18 3.23 -3.57
C ALA A 59 -23.37 1.91 -2.80
N ALA A 60 -22.50 1.61 -1.83
CA ALA A 60 -22.64 0.44 -0.96
C ALA A 60 -23.93 0.49 -0.12
N ALA A 61 -24.26 1.67 0.42
CA ALA A 61 -25.52 1.88 1.13
C ALA A 61 -26.75 1.70 0.21
N GLY A 62 -26.68 2.19 -1.03
CA GLY A 62 -27.72 2.01 -2.06
C GLY A 62 -27.94 0.54 -2.43
N VAL A 63 -26.86 -0.24 -2.58
CA VAL A 63 -26.93 -1.70 -2.80
C VAL A 63 -27.58 -2.39 -1.60
N ALA A 64 -27.17 -2.07 -0.37
CA ALA A 64 -27.75 -2.65 0.84
C ALA A 64 -29.26 -2.35 0.95
N LEU A 65 -29.66 -1.11 0.68
CA LEU A 65 -31.07 -0.70 0.62
C LEU A 65 -31.85 -1.48 -0.44
N THR A 66 -31.25 -1.70 -1.61
CA THR A 66 -31.87 -2.46 -2.71
C THR A 66 -32.06 -3.93 -2.33
N VAL A 67 -31.11 -4.54 -1.62
CA VAL A 67 -31.22 -5.91 -1.10
C VAL A 67 -32.31 -6.00 -0.04
N VAL A 68 -32.34 -5.09 0.95
CA VAL A 68 -33.36 -5.08 2.01
C VAL A 68 -34.76 -4.88 1.42
N LEU A 69 -34.92 -3.92 0.51
CA LEU A 69 -36.20 -3.67 -0.16
C LEU A 69 -36.62 -4.85 -1.04
N GLY A 70 -35.67 -5.49 -1.74
CA GLY A 70 -35.91 -6.69 -2.53
C GLY A 70 -36.38 -7.87 -1.67
N ILE A 71 -35.74 -8.12 -0.53
CA ILE A 71 -36.14 -9.16 0.42
C ILE A 71 -37.53 -8.86 0.99
N GLN A 72 -37.82 -7.61 1.36
CA GLN A 72 -39.15 -7.22 1.85
C GLN A 72 -40.25 -7.42 0.81
N GLU A 73 -39.97 -7.16 -0.46
CA GLU A 73 -40.92 -7.36 -1.56
C GLU A 73 -41.14 -8.86 -1.82
N ILE A 74 -40.09 -9.69 -1.77
CA ILE A 74 -40.18 -11.15 -1.88
C ILE A 74 -41.00 -11.73 -0.71
N VAL A 75 -40.72 -11.31 0.53
CA VAL A 75 -41.47 -11.76 1.72
C VAL A 75 -42.94 -11.33 1.65
N ARG A 76 -43.24 -10.13 1.13
CA ARG A 76 -44.62 -9.69 0.89
C ARG A 76 -45.31 -10.49 -0.20
N ALA A 77 -44.65 -10.75 -1.31
CA ALA A 77 -45.18 -11.59 -2.39
C ALA A 77 -45.50 -13.01 -1.89
N PHE A 78 -44.62 -13.59 -1.07
CA PHE A 78 -44.87 -14.86 -0.39
C PHE A 78 -46.03 -14.81 0.60
N ARG A 79 -46.18 -13.71 1.37
CA ARG A 79 -47.32 -13.52 2.27
C ARG A 79 -48.64 -13.24 1.54
N ALA A 80 -48.60 -12.75 0.31
CA ALA A 80 -49.78 -12.48 -0.52
C ALA A 80 -50.28 -13.72 -1.29
N LEU A 81 -49.43 -14.73 -1.46
CA LEU A 81 -49.75 -15.98 -2.17
C LEU A 81 -50.91 -16.81 -1.59
N PRO A 82 -51.33 -16.72 -0.31
CA PRO A 82 -52.55 -17.40 0.16
C PRO A 82 -53.86 -16.64 -0.10
N LYS A 83 -53.85 -15.43 -0.72
CA LYS A 83 -55.07 -14.62 -0.93
C LYS A 83 -55.46 -14.37 -2.39
N ALA A 84 -54.70 -14.87 -3.36
CA ALA A 84 -55.05 -14.73 -4.78
C ALA A 84 -55.94 -15.90 -5.26
N LYS A 85 -57.13 -16.03 -4.67
CA LYS A 85 -58.27 -16.63 -5.36
C LYS A 85 -59.25 -15.50 -5.65
N GLY A 86 -59.21 -15.00 -6.88
CA GLY A 86 -60.17 -14.02 -7.40
C GLY A 86 -59.69 -12.57 -7.31
N ALA A 87 -59.15 -12.06 -8.40
CA ALA A 87 -59.31 -10.69 -8.87
C ALA A 87 -58.63 -10.59 -10.24
N GLU A 88 -59.44 -10.79 -11.28
CA GLU A 88 -59.21 -10.17 -12.58
C GLU A 88 -59.08 -8.65 -12.37
N ASP A 89 -58.28 -8.00 -13.21
CA ASP A 89 -58.00 -6.56 -13.22
C ASP A 89 -57.11 -5.99 -12.09
N ALA A 90 -55.80 -6.19 -12.24
CA ALA A 90 -54.81 -5.29 -11.65
C ALA A 90 -53.71 -4.94 -12.65
N ASP A 91 -53.89 -3.79 -13.29
CA ASP A 91 -52.86 -2.87 -13.78
C ASP A 91 -51.82 -3.41 -14.78
N ALA A 92 -52.00 -2.99 -16.05
CA ALA A 92 -50.96 -2.95 -17.07
C ALA A 92 -49.82 -2.01 -16.66
N ALA A 93 -48.85 -2.53 -15.92
CA ALA A 93 -47.46 -2.11 -15.99
C ALA A 93 -46.67 -3.31 -16.53
N PRO A 94 -45.75 -3.13 -17.50
CA PRO A 94 -44.95 -4.26 -17.95
C PRO A 94 -44.13 -4.75 -16.76
N GLU A 95 -44.49 -5.92 -16.22
CA GLU A 95 -43.67 -6.62 -15.24
C GLU A 95 -42.32 -6.86 -15.91
N ALA A 96 -41.29 -6.13 -15.49
CA ALA A 96 -39.94 -6.53 -15.78
C ALA A 96 -39.79 -7.95 -15.24
N THR A 97 -39.79 -8.94 -16.14
CA THR A 97 -39.74 -10.36 -15.79
C THR A 97 -38.58 -10.54 -14.82
N ARG A 98 -38.75 -11.36 -13.77
CA ARG A 98 -37.73 -11.57 -12.72
C ARG A 98 -36.32 -11.83 -13.28
N TRP A 99 -36.26 -12.42 -14.48
CA TRP A 99 -35.07 -12.61 -15.31
C TRP A 99 -34.40 -11.33 -15.83
N GLY A 100 -35.17 -10.32 -16.24
CA GLY A 100 -34.65 -9.00 -16.62
C GLY A 100 -33.98 -8.29 -15.44
N TYR A 101 -34.59 -8.34 -14.25
CA TYR A 101 -33.98 -7.79 -13.03
C TYR A 101 -32.68 -8.53 -12.66
N ALA A 102 -32.68 -9.86 -12.73
CA ALA A 102 -31.49 -10.68 -12.46
C ALA A 102 -30.35 -10.40 -13.46
N ARG A 103 -30.66 -10.25 -14.76
CA ARG A 103 -29.66 -9.88 -15.79
C ARG A 103 -29.08 -8.48 -15.56
N VAL A 104 -29.91 -7.51 -15.20
CA VAL A 104 -29.46 -6.16 -14.87
C VAL A 104 -28.56 -6.17 -13.63
N MET A 105 -28.95 -6.90 -12.58
CA MET A 105 -28.11 -7.05 -11.38
C MET A 105 -26.78 -7.77 -11.65
N ALA A 106 -26.80 -8.83 -12.46
CA ALA A 106 -25.58 -9.52 -12.89
C ALA A 106 -24.67 -8.60 -13.72
N GLY A 107 -25.23 -7.78 -14.62
CA GLY A 107 -24.48 -6.79 -15.38
C GLY A 107 -23.83 -5.72 -14.49
N ILE A 108 -24.56 -5.24 -13.47
CA ILE A 108 -24.04 -4.30 -12.48
C ILE A 108 -22.89 -4.94 -11.68
N LEU A 109 -23.06 -6.16 -11.19
CA LEU A 109 -22.02 -6.89 -10.45
C LEU A 109 -20.78 -7.15 -11.31
N ALA A 110 -20.96 -7.54 -12.58
CA ALA A 110 -19.86 -7.70 -13.52
C ALA A 110 -19.13 -6.38 -13.76
N GLY A 111 -19.86 -5.28 -13.91
CA GLY A 111 -19.30 -3.93 -14.02
C GLY A 111 -18.46 -3.54 -12.80
N PHE A 112 -18.93 -3.85 -11.58
CA PHE A 112 -18.17 -3.64 -10.35
C PHE A 112 -16.90 -4.50 -10.29
N ALA A 113 -16.97 -5.77 -10.67
CA ALA A 113 -15.82 -6.65 -10.68
C ALA A 113 -14.72 -6.13 -11.63
N VAL A 114 -15.12 -5.66 -12.82
CA VAL A 114 -14.20 -5.01 -13.78
C VAL A 114 -13.61 -3.73 -13.21
N LEU A 115 -14.42 -2.87 -12.58
CA LEU A 115 -13.96 -1.62 -11.99
C LEU A 115 -12.97 -1.86 -10.84
N VAL A 116 -13.26 -2.78 -9.93
CA VAL A 116 -12.38 -3.17 -8.81
C VAL A 116 -11.08 -3.77 -9.34
N GLY A 117 -11.15 -4.60 -10.39
CA GLY A 117 -9.97 -5.15 -11.05
C GLY A 117 -9.08 -4.05 -11.66
N ALA A 118 -9.68 -3.11 -12.39
CA ALA A 118 -8.97 -1.98 -12.99
C ALA A 118 -8.32 -1.07 -11.93
N LEU A 119 -9.06 -0.77 -10.84
CA LEU A 119 -8.57 -0.04 -9.68
C LEU A 119 -7.38 -0.71 -9.01
N THR A 120 -7.46 -2.03 -8.82
CA THR A 120 -6.38 -2.83 -8.21
C THR A 120 -5.12 -2.81 -9.08
N LEU A 121 -5.29 -2.93 -10.40
CA LEU A 121 -4.18 -2.84 -11.36
C LEU A 121 -3.55 -1.45 -11.36
N ALA A 122 -4.36 -0.39 -11.35
CA ALA A 122 -3.88 0.98 -11.27
C ALA A 122 -3.09 1.21 -9.97
N ASN A 123 -3.67 0.89 -8.81
CA ASN A 123 -3.01 0.99 -7.51
C ASN A 123 -1.69 0.17 -7.48
N GLY A 124 -1.67 -1.00 -8.11
CA GLY A 124 -0.46 -1.81 -8.24
C GLY A 124 0.64 -1.14 -9.07
N ARG A 125 0.29 -0.34 -10.08
CA ARG A 125 1.24 0.47 -10.87
C ARG A 125 1.74 1.67 -10.08
N VAL A 126 0.85 2.40 -9.41
CA VAL A 126 1.19 3.53 -8.53
C VAL A 126 2.19 3.06 -7.47
N LEU A 127 1.87 1.97 -6.77
CA LEU A 127 2.74 1.42 -5.73
C LEU A 127 4.10 1.02 -6.30
N ALA A 128 4.13 0.34 -7.45
CA ALA A 128 5.39 -0.03 -8.09
C ALA A 128 6.24 1.19 -8.46
N HIS A 129 5.62 2.24 -9.00
CA HIS A 129 6.32 3.48 -9.32
C HIS A 129 6.85 4.17 -8.05
N ARG A 130 6.01 4.34 -7.03
CA ARG A 130 6.43 4.97 -5.76
C ARG A 130 7.55 4.18 -5.07
N THR A 131 7.49 2.84 -5.07
CA THR A 131 8.56 2.00 -4.53
C THR A 131 9.86 2.18 -5.33
N ALA A 132 9.79 2.19 -6.67
CA ALA A 132 10.96 2.38 -7.51
C ALA A 132 11.62 3.75 -7.27
N THR A 133 10.81 4.81 -7.18
CA THR A 133 11.27 6.17 -6.87
C THR A 133 11.89 6.23 -5.48
N PHE A 134 11.24 5.67 -4.46
CA PHE A 134 11.81 5.55 -3.11
C PHE A 134 13.18 4.85 -3.15
N LYS A 135 13.27 3.68 -3.77
CA LYS A 135 14.53 2.90 -3.82
C LYS A 135 15.65 3.66 -4.50
N LYS A 136 15.34 4.42 -5.55
CA LYS A 136 16.33 5.25 -6.24
C LYS A 136 16.82 6.40 -5.35
N ILE A 137 15.90 7.17 -4.77
CA ILE A 137 16.25 8.29 -3.87
C ILE A 137 17.02 7.77 -2.66
N ALA A 138 16.54 6.70 -2.04
CA ALA A 138 17.18 6.09 -0.90
C ALA A 138 18.59 5.59 -1.28
N ALA A 139 18.77 4.93 -2.42
CA ALA A 139 20.08 4.49 -2.86
C ALA A 139 21.06 5.64 -3.09
N GLU A 140 20.61 6.74 -3.70
CA GLU A 140 21.43 7.94 -3.92
C GLU A 140 21.80 8.64 -2.59
N GLN A 141 20.81 8.91 -1.73
CA GLN A 141 21.02 9.63 -0.48
C GLN A 141 21.81 8.80 0.55
N VAL A 142 21.49 7.51 0.69
CA VAL A 142 22.20 6.57 1.58
C VAL A 142 23.62 6.32 1.08
N GLY A 143 23.83 6.30 -0.24
CA GLY A 143 25.15 6.16 -0.85
C GLY A 143 26.15 7.22 -0.36
N ASN A 144 25.68 8.43 -0.03
CA ASN A 144 26.53 9.48 0.53
C ASN A 144 27.04 9.19 1.94
N PHE A 145 26.34 8.34 2.71
CA PHE A 145 26.71 7.96 4.08
C PHE A 145 27.44 6.61 4.13
N GLU A 146 27.32 5.80 3.08
CA GLU A 146 27.84 4.44 3.01
C GLU A 146 29.33 4.33 3.37
N PRO A 147 30.26 5.14 2.82
CA PRO A 147 31.68 5.02 3.16
C PRO A 147 31.97 5.31 4.64
N LYS A 148 31.26 6.29 5.22
CA LYS A 148 31.42 6.67 6.64
C LYS A 148 30.87 5.57 7.55
N LEU A 149 29.70 5.02 7.22
CA LEU A 149 29.10 3.92 7.96
C LEU A 149 29.98 2.66 7.87
N ALA A 150 30.43 2.29 6.68
CA ALA A 150 31.28 1.13 6.48
C ALA A 150 32.59 1.23 7.27
N ALA A 151 33.25 2.40 7.25
CA ALA A 151 34.47 2.63 8.02
C ALA A 151 34.23 2.49 9.54
N ARG A 152 33.12 3.01 10.05
CA ARG A 152 32.77 2.90 11.47
C ARG A 152 32.45 1.47 11.87
N VAL A 153 31.71 0.75 11.04
CA VAL A 153 31.35 -0.65 11.27
C VAL A 153 32.60 -1.54 11.26
N ALA A 154 33.49 -1.35 10.29
CA ALA A 154 34.75 -2.08 10.20
C ALA A 154 35.64 -1.86 11.43
N ALA A 155 35.57 -0.68 12.06
CA ALA A 155 36.35 -0.34 13.25
C ALA A 155 35.77 -0.91 14.57
N LEU A 156 34.54 -1.45 14.58
CA LEU A 156 33.89 -1.90 15.82
C LEU A 156 34.64 -3.09 16.46
N GLY A 157 35.32 -3.93 15.67
CA GLY A 157 35.91 -5.20 16.12
C GLY A 157 34.86 -6.24 16.54
N ALA A 158 34.03 -5.89 17.52
CA ALA A 158 32.80 -6.57 17.91
C ALA A 158 31.65 -5.57 18.15
N PRO A 159 30.38 -5.91 17.85
CA PRO A 159 29.26 -5.00 18.06
C PRO A 159 29.02 -4.69 19.54
N PRO A 160 29.05 -3.42 19.98
CA PRO A 160 28.90 -3.06 21.39
C PRO A 160 27.46 -3.26 21.87
N ARG A 161 27.28 -3.92 23.02
CA ARG A 161 25.97 -4.14 23.66
C ARG A 161 25.42 -2.90 24.37
N SER A 162 26.29 -1.95 24.66
CA SER A 162 25.99 -0.66 25.30
C SER A 162 27.02 0.37 24.84
N ALA A 163 26.70 1.64 24.96
CA ALA A 163 27.57 2.77 24.62
C ALA A 163 28.08 2.68 23.18
N VAL A 164 27.15 2.52 22.23
CA VAL A 164 27.46 2.71 20.81
C VAL A 164 28.13 4.08 20.63
N ASP A 165 29.16 4.10 19.80
CA ASP A 165 29.88 5.31 19.42
C ASP A 165 28.90 6.38 18.93
N LYS A 166 29.08 7.61 19.42
CA LYS A 166 28.15 8.70 19.14
C LYS A 166 28.11 9.04 17.64
N GLU A 167 29.23 8.92 16.93
CA GLU A 167 29.25 9.19 15.49
C GLU A 167 28.45 8.14 14.72
N LEU A 168 28.48 6.85 15.13
CA LEU A 168 27.62 5.82 14.55
C LEU A 168 26.14 6.08 14.83
N TYR A 169 25.80 6.48 16.05
CA TYR A 169 24.43 6.89 16.40
C TYR A 169 23.98 8.08 15.52
N ASP A 170 24.78 9.14 15.41
CA ASP A 170 24.43 10.35 14.67
C ASP A 170 24.27 10.06 13.16
N LEU A 171 25.08 9.16 12.59
CA LEU A 171 24.94 8.73 11.20
C LEU A 171 23.59 8.04 10.94
N ILE A 172 23.21 7.09 11.79
CA ILE A 172 21.92 6.37 11.64
C ILE A 172 20.76 7.32 11.95
N ARG A 173 20.89 8.18 12.95
CA ARG A 173 19.89 9.19 13.30
C ARG A 173 19.66 10.20 12.17
N THR A 174 20.70 10.55 11.43
CA THR A 174 20.62 11.42 10.25
C THR A 174 19.83 10.74 9.14
N LEU A 175 20.04 9.44 8.90
CA LEU A 175 19.25 8.67 7.95
C LEU A 175 17.78 8.59 8.37
N ASP A 176 17.51 8.37 9.66
CA ASP A 176 16.16 8.39 10.24
C ASP A 176 15.49 9.78 10.15
N GLY A 177 16.27 10.84 9.98
CA GLY A 177 15.79 12.21 9.81
C GLY A 177 15.33 12.56 8.40
N LEU A 178 15.61 11.71 7.40
CA LEU A 178 15.17 11.90 6.03
C LEU A 178 13.66 11.64 5.95
N SER A 179 12.88 12.55 5.37
CA SER A 179 11.40 12.47 5.38
C SER A 179 10.83 11.20 4.74
N PHE A 180 11.54 10.67 3.73
CA PHE A 180 11.19 9.42 3.05
C PHE A 180 11.66 8.15 3.78
N VAL A 181 12.42 8.27 4.87
CA VAL A 181 12.88 7.14 5.69
C VAL A 181 12.00 7.06 6.92
N GLN A 182 11.39 5.89 7.14
CA GLN A 182 10.70 5.60 8.39
C GLN A 182 11.67 5.09 9.45
N ARG A 183 12.65 4.26 9.04
CA ARG A 183 13.65 3.69 9.94
C ARG A 183 14.85 3.12 9.17
N GLY A 184 16.05 3.39 9.66
CA GLY A 184 17.29 2.74 9.34
C GLY A 184 17.66 1.73 10.42
N THR A 185 17.94 0.50 10.02
CA THR A 185 18.48 -0.55 10.89
C THR A 185 19.81 -1.04 10.34
N LEU A 186 20.85 -0.92 11.15
CA LEU A 186 22.17 -1.45 10.82
C LEU A 186 22.26 -2.89 11.33
N TYR A 187 22.65 -3.79 10.44
CA TYR A 187 22.92 -5.18 10.75
C TYR A 187 24.39 -5.51 10.52
N VAL A 188 24.99 -6.22 11.46
CA VAL A 188 26.39 -6.65 11.37
C VAL A 188 26.50 -8.14 11.73
N PRO A 189 27.43 -8.88 11.12
CA PRO A 189 27.61 -10.30 11.41
C PRO A 189 28.09 -10.50 12.84
N ASP A 190 27.71 -11.62 13.46
CA ASP A 190 28.32 -12.04 14.71
C ASP A 190 29.68 -12.70 14.40
N PRO A 191 30.79 -12.26 15.03
CA PRO A 191 32.12 -12.81 14.77
C PRO A 191 32.32 -14.23 15.30
N GLU A 192 31.49 -14.69 16.23
CA GLU A 192 31.61 -15.99 16.89
C GLU A 192 30.58 -17.02 16.40
N ASP A 193 29.43 -16.55 15.89
CA ASP A 193 28.31 -17.41 15.49
C ASP A 193 27.73 -17.03 14.11
N PRO A 194 27.99 -17.82 13.05
CA PRO A 194 27.49 -17.51 11.70
C PRO A 194 25.96 -17.62 11.56
N ALA A 195 25.26 -18.19 12.55
CA ALA A 195 23.80 -18.25 12.59
C ALA A 195 23.18 -17.04 13.33
N ALA A 196 23.99 -16.13 13.85
CA ALA A 196 23.54 -14.94 14.55
C ALA A 196 24.00 -13.65 13.87
N MET A 197 23.25 -12.59 14.14
CA MET A 197 23.54 -11.24 13.70
C MET A 197 23.22 -10.25 14.80
N TRP A 198 23.77 -9.05 14.67
CA TRP A 198 23.53 -7.94 15.57
C TRP A 198 22.78 -6.85 14.82
N GLY A 199 21.75 -6.28 15.45
CA GLY A 199 20.93 -5.21 14.89
C GLY A 199 20.99 -3.95 15.76
N TYR A 200 21.03 -2.79 15.13
CA TYR A 200 21.01 -1.49 15.82
C TYR A 200 20.15 -0.45 15.10
N THR A 201 19.42 0.35 15.88
CA THR A 201 18.52 1.42 15.41
C THR A 201 18.64 2.64 16.31
N ALA A 202 18.66 3.85 15.73
CA ALA A 202 18.73 5.11 16.47
C ALA A 202 17.33 5.69 16.81
N TRP A 203 16.42 4.84 17.29
CA TRP A 203 14.99 5.15 17.45
C TRP A 203 14.63 6.11 18.60
N ARG A 204 15.58 6.43 19.49
CA ARG A 204 15.41 7.31 20.65
C ARG A 204 16.64 8.20 20.85
N ASP A 205 16.53 9.20 21.73
CA ASP A 205 17.68 10.04 22.10
C ASP A 205 18.86 9.18 22.57
N TYR A 206 20.07 9.65 22.29
CA TYR A 206 21.29 8.94 22.62
C TYR A 206 21.37 8.62 24.11
N LYS A 207 21.56 7.33 24.42
CA LYS A 207 21.86 6.86 25.77
C LYS A 207 22.99 5.85 25.74
N THR A 208 23.82 5.88 26.77
CA THR A 208 24.94 4.93 26.94
C THR A 208 24.48 3.50 27.23
N GLU A 209 23.21 3.31 27.60
CA GLU A 209 22.60 1.98 27.75
C GLU A 209 22.20 1.34 26.42
N ASP A 210 22.21 2.11 25.32
CA ASP A 210 21.81 1.64 24.01
C ASP A 210 22.96 0.95 23.30
N GLY A 211 22.66 -0.18 22.67
CA GLY A 211 23.62 -0.92 21.88
C GLY A 211 22.97 -1.88 20.91
N PHE A 212 23.82 -2.70 20.29
CA PHE A 212 23.36 -3.71 19.36
C PHE A 212 22.61 -4.82 20.09
N ALA A 213 21.50 -5.25 19.52
CA ALA A 213 20.76 -6.42 19.95
C ALA A 213 21.15 -7.63 19.10
N ARG A 214 21.64 -8.69 19.74
CA ARG A 214 21.91 -9.97 19.09
C ARG A 214 20.63 -10.72 18.83
N PHE A 215 20.51 -11.35 17.66
CA PHE A 215 19.41 -12.24 17.33
C PHE A 215 19.90 -13.39 16.43
N PHE A 216 19.13 -14.48 16.40
CA PHE A 216 19.38 -15.59 15.49
C PHE A 216 18.70 -15.35 14.15
N VAL A 217 19.41 -15.68 13.07
CA VAL A 217 18.91 -15.58 11.69
C VAL A 217 17.84 -16.63 11.47
N ALA A 218 16.59 -16.20 11.30
CA ALA A 218 15.46 -17.11 11.14
C ALA A 218 14.62 -16.78 9.91
N LYS A 219 14.37 -15.49 9.66
CA LYS A 219 13.50 -15.03 8.57
C LYS A 219 14.24 -15.00 7.25
N ASP A 220 13.51 -15.09 6.14
CA ASP A 220 14.12 -15.19 4.81
C ASP A 220 14.94 -13.95 4.44
N PHE A 221 14.50 -12.75 4.81
CA PHE A 221 15.30 -11.54 4.61
C PHE A 221 16.57 -11.52 5.50
N GLU A 222 16.52 -12.09 6.71
CA GLU A 222 17.69 -12.21 7.59
C GLU A 222 18.70 -13.18 6.98
N LYS A 223 18.24 -14.30 6.42
CA LYS A 223 19.09 -15.25 5.68
C LYS A 223 19.72 -14.59 4.46
N ALA A 224 18.97 -13.78 3.72
CA ALA A 224 19.48 -13.03 2.58
C ALA A 224 20.56 -12.02 2.99
N MET A 225 20.36 -11.30 4.11
CA MET A 225 21.39 -10.40 4.66
C MET A 225 22.64 -11.17 5.10
N ALA A 226 22.48 -12.29 5.80
CA ALA A 226 23.60 -13.13 6.23
C ALA A 226 24.39 -13.71 5.03
N ALA A 227 23.70 -14.11 3.96
CA ALA A 227 24.34 -14.55 2.71
C ALA A 227 25.11 -13.40 2.04
N ALA A 228 24.51 -12.20 1.96
CA ALA A 228 25.17 -11.03 1.38
C ALA A 228 26.45 -10.63 2.14
N LEU A 229 26.46 -10.80 3.47
CA LEU A 229 27.65 -10.58 4.30
C LEU A 229 28.77 -11.58 4.04
N ARG A 230 28.46 -12.74 3.45
CA ARG A 230 29.45 -13.73 2.97
C ARG A 230 29.83 -13.56 1.50
N GLY A 231 29.33 -12.50 0.85
CA GLY A 231 29.59 -12.21 -0.56
C GLY A 231 28.50 -12.70 -1.53
N GLU A 232 27.45 -13.36 -1.05
CA GLU A 232 26.35 -13.89 -1.86
C GLU A 232 25.14 -12.94 -1.86
N SER A 233 25.12 -11.94 -2.75
CA SER A 233 24.09 -10.89 -2.74
C SER A 233 22.80 -11.22 -3.50
N ALA A 234 22.75 -12.29 -4.30
CA ALA A 234 21.68 -12.54 -5.27
C ALA A 234 20.26 -12.49 -4.65
N GLU A 235 20.09 -13.08 -3.46
CA GLU A 235 18.80 -13.09 -2.79
C GLU A 235 18.43 -11.72 -2.20
N LEU A 236 19.41 -10.96 -1.70
CA LEU A 236 19.21 -9.60 -1.23
C LEU A 236 18.88 -8.65 -2.39
N ASP A 237 19.51 -8.85 -3.54
CA ASP A 237 19.22 -8.12 -4.78
C ASP A 237 17.80 -8.43 -5.30
N ARG A 238 17.35 -9.68 -5.16
CA ARG A 238 15.96 -10.08 -5.44
C ARG A 238 14.96 -9.36 -4.53
N LEU A 239 15.25 -9.24 -3.23
CA LEU A 239 14.43 -8.47 -2.29
C LEU A 239 14.41 -6.98 -2.65
N ASN A 240 15.56 -6.43 -3.02
CA ASN A 240 15.67 -5.05 -3.51
C ASN A 240 14.93 -4.81 -4.83
N ALA A 241 14.78 -5.80 -5.69
CA ALA A 241 13.95 -5.71 -6.90
C ALA A 241 12.43 -5.83 -6.61
N GLY A 242 12.04 -6.20 -5.39
CA GLY A 242 10.65 -6.38 -4.97
C GLY A 242 9.85 -5.06 -4.91
N LYS A 243 8.56 -5.18 -4.57
CA LYS A 243 7.64 -4.02 -4.46
C LYS A 243 7.57 -3.41 -3.07
N ASP A 244 8.31 -3.97 -2.11
CA ASP A 244 8.32 -3.48 -0.74
C ASP A 244 9.06 -2.14 -0.62
N PHE A 245 8.56 -1.29 0.26
CA PHE A 245 9.18 -0.03 0.70
C PHE A 245 10.38 -0.30 1.62
N THR A 246 11.30 -1.14 1.16
CA THR A 246 12.51 -1.48 1.88
C THR A 246 13.67 -1.53 0.92
N LEU A 247 14.78 -0.88 1.29
CA LEU A 247 16.05 -0.96 0.60
C LEU A 247 17.07 -1.61 1.52
N TYR A 248 17.78 -2.61 1.03
CA TYR A 248 18.92 -3.22 1.69
C TYR A 248 20.20 -2.79 0.99
N ARG A 249 21.15 -2.22 1.73
CA ARG A 249 22.44 -1.77 1.22
C ARG A 249 23.55 -2.52 1.93
N VAL A 250 24.35 -3.29 1.19
CA VAL A 250 25.53 -3.94 1.74
C VAL A 250 26.60 -2.87 1.92
N LEU A 251 27.09 -2.71 3.15
CA LEU A 251 28.21 -1.82 3.47
C LEU A 251 29.50 -2.58 3.23
N ARG A 252 30.39 -2.01 2.41
CA ARG A 252 31.70 -2.61 2.09
C ARG A 252 32.82 -1.74 2.63
N ASP A 253 33.82 -2.37 3.23
CA ASP A 253 35.01 -1.67 3.69
C ASP A 253 35.91 -1.22 2.51
N GLY A 254 37.03 -0.57 2.82
CA GLY A 254 38.01 -0.11 1.82
C GLY A 254 38.66 -1.23 0.99
N THR A 255 38.49 -2.50 1.38
CA THR A 255 38.97 -3.68 0.64
C THR A 255 37.88 -4.31 -0.23
N GLY A 256 36.64 -3.77 -0.17
CA GLY A 256 35.47 -4.30 -0.86
C GLY A 256 34.76 -5.43 -0.11
N GLN A 257 35.21 -5.79 1.09
CA GLN A 257 34.60 -6.84 1.90
C GLN A 257 33.31 -6.35 2.57
N PRO A 258 32.22 -7.15 2.55
CA PRO A 258 31.01 -6.82 3.30
C PRO A 258 31.27 -6.77 4.81
N VAL A 259 30.92 -5.65 5.45
CA VAL A 259 31.06 -5.47 6.92
C VAL A 259 29.72 -5.28 7.63
N GLY A 260 28.67 -4.96 6.88
CA GLY A 260 27.33 -4.76 7.43
C GLY A 260 26.27 -4.70 6.32
N VAL A 261 25.01 -4.74 6.72
CA VAL A 261 23.87 -4.45 5.86
C VAL A 261 23.03 -3.38 6.52
N LEU A 262 22.82 -2.27 5.82
CA LEU A 262 21.90 -1.23 6.21
C LEU A 262 20.54 -1.51 5.58
N ARG A 263 19.52 -1.73 6.40
CA ARG A 263 18.12 -1.82 5.99
C ARG A 263 17.46 -0.46 6.19
N ILE A 264 16.87 0.07 5.13
CA ILE A 264 16.09 1.31 5.14
C ILE A 264 14.64 0.96 4.87
N ASP A 265 13.78 1.11 5.87
CA ASP A 265 12.34 1.06 5.73
C ASP A 265 11.83 2.46 5.32
N GLY A 266 11.13 2.52 4.19
CA GLY A 266 10.63 3.76 3.60
C GLY A 266 9.30 4.20 4.20
N ASN A 267 9.11 5.52 4.29
CA ASN A 267 7.86 6.13 4.71
C ASN A 267 6.83 6.06 3.58
N SER A 268 5.88 5.11 3.68
CA SER A 268 4.82 4.91 2.68
C SER A 268 3.81 6.07 2.59
N ARG A 269 3.86 7.05 3.49
CA ARG A 269 3.03 8.26 3.47
C ARG A 269 3.71 9.44 2.79
N GLU A 270 5.00 9.34 2.48
CA GLU A 270 5.75 10.42 1.85
C GLU A 270 5.26 10.67 0.41
N ASN A 271 5.27 11.94 0.02
CA ASN A 271 5.03 12.34 -1.36
C ASN A 271 6.34 12.35 -2.13
N PHE A 272 6.49 11.40 -3.06
CA PHE A 272 7.68 11.27 -3.87
C PHE A 272 7.69 12.18 -5.11
N ARG A 273 6.60 12.93 -5.37
CA ARG A 273 6.45 13.79 -6.57
C ARG A 273 7.46 14.93 -6.63
N GLU A 274 7.92 15.43 -5.49
CA GLU A 274 8.83 16.60 -5.42
C GLU A 274 10.30 16.23 -5.62
N TYR A 275 10.63 14.93 -5.56
CA TYR A 275 12.00 14.46 -5.73
C TYR A 275 12.36 14.36 -7.21
N ARG A 276 13.03 15.39 -7.71
CA ARG A 276 13.69 15.33 -9.03
C ARG A 276 15.01 14.58 -8.91
N LEU A 277 15.11 13.50 -9.67
CA LEU A 277 16.31 12.67 -9.75
C LEU A 277 17.27 13.30 -10.78
N GLY A 278 18.41 13.82 -10.30
CA GLY A 278 19.43 14.44 -11.13
C GLY A 278 19.14 15.91 -11.49
N SER A 279 19.84 16.81 -10.82
CA SER A 279 20.25 18.11 -11.38
C SER A 279 21.70 18.00 -11.81
#